data_AF-L5MBJ3-F1
#
_entry.id   AF-L5MBJ3-F1
#
_cell.length_a   1.000
_cell.length_b   1.000
_cell.length_c   1.000
_cell.angle_alpha   90.00
_cell.angle_beta   90.00
_cell.angle_gamma   90.00
#
_symmetry.space_group_name_H-M   'P 1'
#
loop_
_entity.id
_entity.type
_entity.pdbx_description
1 polymer ?
#
loop_
_entity_poly.entity_id
_entity_poly.type
_entity_poly.pdbx_seq_one_letter_code
_entity_poly.pdbx_strand_id
1 'polypeptide(L)'
;EFVEQEVADFARQNPGVVIYVNARPCHVPRVVAEYLNGAVREESLNSKSVEEITALVKKLATQSGLDIIRIRKPFHTDSPSVQGQWHPFTNKPTARGGLRPREAQGPAPAQGQAQ
;
A
#
# COMPACT_ATOMS: atom_id res chain seq x y z
N GLU A 1 24.36 0.55 28.07
CA GLU A 1 24.89 -0.21 26.92
C GLU A 1 24.43 0.29 25.56
N PHE A 2 23.19 0.06 25.08
CA PHE A 2 22.76 0.52 23.73
C PHE A 2 23.01 2.02 23.48
N VAL A 3 22.65 2.88 24.45
CA VAL A 3 22.87 4.34 24.36
C VAL A 3 24.36 4.72 24.37
N GLU A 4 25.22 3.89 24.95
CA GLU A 4 26.66 4.18 25.08
C GLU A 4 27.43 3.75 23.82
N GLN A 5 27.03 2.65 23.19
CA GLN A 5 27.80 2.01 22.13
C GLN A 5 27.12 2.13 20.75
N GLU A 6 25.82 1.85 20.66
CA GLU A 6 25.15 1.60 19.38
C GLU A 6 24.43 2.84 18.82
N VAL A 7 23.86 3.69 19.68
CA VAL A 7 23.00 4.80 19.24
C VAL A 7 23.73 5.82 18.38
N ALA A 8 25.02 6.08 18.65
CA ALA A 8 25.81 7.04 17.92
C ALA A 8 26.09 6.55 16.48
N ASP A 9 26.42 5.27 16.32
CA ASP A 9 26.60 4.67 15.00
C ASP A 9 25.30 4.60 14.22
N PHE A 10 24.20 4.26 14.90
CA PHE A 10 22.88 4.30 14.29
C PHE A 10 22.51 5.71 13.79
N ALA A 11 22.79 6.76 14.56
CA ALA A 11 22.54 8.15 14.15
C ALA A 11 23.40 8.56 12.94
N ARG A 12 24.68 8.16 12.90
CA ARG A 12 25.58 8.41 11.75
C ARG A 12 25.08 7.75 10.48
N GLN A 13 24.53 6.54 10.58
CA GLN A 13 23.98 5.80 9.45
C GLN A 13 22.62 6.37 8.97
N ASN A 14 21.89 7.07 9.85
CA ASN A 14 20.55 7.59 9.57
C ASN A 14 20.48 9.12 9.83
N PRO A 15 21.17 9.95 9.03
CA PRO A 15 21.25 11.40 9.29
C PRO A 15 19.90 12.14 9.19
N GLY A 16 18.88 11.52 8.56
CA GLY A 16 17.51 12.05 8.51
C GLY A 16 16.66 11.74 9.74
N VAL A 17 17.19 11.00 10.72
CA VAL A 17 16.47 10.62 11.95
C VAL A 17 17.03 11.40 13.12
N VAL A 18 16.16 12.09 13.86
CA VAL A 18 16.53 12.78 15.10
C VAL A 18 16.25 11.86 16.29
N ILE A 19 17.24 11.70 17.17
CA ILE A 19 17.14 10.80 18.33
C ILE A 19 17.26 11.62 19.61
N TYR A 20 16.26 11.51 20.47
CA TYR A 20 16.26 12.10 21.80
C TYR A 20 16.40 11.03 22.87
N VAL A 21 17.33 11.23 23.79
CA VAL A 21 17.52 10.35 24.95
C VAL A 21 17.09 11.11 26.20
N ASN A 22 16.00 10.67 26.80
CA ASN A 22 15.52 11.20 28.08
C ASN A 22 15.84 10.23 29.21
N ALA A 23 16.99 10.42 29.86
CA ALA A 23 17.42 9.65 31.01
C ALA A 23 16.67 10.10 32.27
N ARG A 24 15.54 9.46 32.56
CA ARG A 24 14.73 9.70 33.76
C ARG A 24 14.50 8.42 34.54
N PRO A 25 14.30 8.48 35.87
CA PRO A 25 13.84 7.33 36.64
C PRO A 25 12.57 6.75 36.03
N CYS A 26 12.63 5.49 35.60
CA CYS A 26 11.49 4.77 35.05
C CYS A 26 11.61 3.28 35.37
N HIS A 27 10.47 2.63 35.57
CA HIS A 27 10.43 1.18 35.80
C HIS A 27 10.51 0.38 34.50
N VAL A 28 10.02 0.95 33.40
CA VAL A 28 9.97 0.30 32.09
C VAL A 28 10.49 1.27 31.03
N PRO A 29 11.67 1.04 30.44
CA PRO A 29 12.16 1.85 29.35
C PRO A 29 11.32 1.63 28.09
N ARG A 30 11.16 2.67 27.28
CA ARG A 30 10.36 2.65 26.05
C ARG A 30 11.04 3.44 24.95
N VAL A 31 10.78 3.04 23.72
CA VAL A 31 11.12 3.81 22.52
C VAL A 31 9.83 4.30 21.87
N VAL A 32 9.84 5.56 21.44
CA VAL A 32 8.75 6.18 20.69
C VAL A 32 9.30 6.57 19.33
N ALA A 33 8.71 6.00 18.28
CA ALA A 33 9.04 6.31 16.89
C ALA A 33 7.89 7.12 16.27
N GLU A 34 8.18 8.34 15.85
CA GLU A 34 7.25 9.22 15.14
C GLU A 34 7.60 9.22 13.66
N TYR A 35 6.58 9.11 12.81
CA TYR A 35 6.74 8.98 11.35
C TYR A 35 6.21 10.22 10.64
N LEU A 36 6.66 10.44 9.40
CA LEU A 36 6.27 11.60 8.59
C LEU A 36 4.77 11.70 8.33
N ASN A 37 4.06 10.57 8.31
CA ASN A 37 2.60 10.52 8.16
C ASN A 37 1.84 10.86 9.46
N GLY A 38 2.54 11.22 10.55
CA GLY A 38 1.97 11.51 11.86
C GLY A 38 1.68 10.27 12.72
N ALA A 39 1.98 9.06 12.23
CA ALA A 39 1.85 7.87 13.04
C ALA A 39 2.89 7.87 14.18
N VAL A 40 2.49 7.33 15.33
CA VAL A 40 3.36 7.20 16.50
C VAL A 40 3.34 5.73 16.93
N ARG A 41 4.52 5.15 17.12
CA ARG A 41 4.69 3.80 17.65
C ARG A 41 5.51 3.79 18.90
N GLU A 42 4.89 3.31 19.97
CA GLU A 42 5.55 3.11 21.25
C GLU A 42 5.80 1.61 21.45
N GLU A 43 7.06 1.24 21.71
CA GLU A 43 7.44 -0.12 22.05
C GLU A 43 8.21 -0.16 23.38
N SER A 44 7.88 -1.14 24.22
CA SER A 44 8.60 -1.40 25.46
C SER A 44 9.98 -2.00 25.16
N LEU A 45 10.99 -1.53 25.88
CA LEU A 45 12.36 -2.05 25.85
C LEU A 45 12.67 -2.93 27.09
N ASN A 46 11.65 -3.27 27.89
CA ASN A 46 11.84 -4.00 29.13
C ASN A 46 12.55 -5.34 28.92
N SER A 47 13.59 -5.61 29.71
CA SER A 47 14.34 -6.87 29.73
C SER A 47 14.84 -7.35 28.36
N LYS A 48 15.15 -6.42 27.44
CA LYS A 48 15.74 -6.74 26.13
C LYS A 48 17.26 -6.63 26.14
N SER A 49 17.93 -7.50 25.39
CA SER A 49 19.37 -7.38 25.15
C SER A 49 19.68 -6.21 24.21
N VAL A 50 20.95 -5.81 24.10
CA VAL A 50 21.38 -4.75 23.18
C VAL A 50 21.09 -5.15 21.74
N GLU A 51 21.34 -6.40 21.36
CA GLU A 51 21.09 -6.92 20.01
C GLU A 51 19.61 -6.89 19.66
N GLU A 52 18.73 -7.24 20.62
CA GLU A 52 17.28 -7.16 20.44
C GLU A 52 16.80 -5.72 20.28
N ILE A 53 17.36 -4.78 21.05
CA ILE A 53 17.06 -3.35 20.94
C ILE A 53 17.56 -2.80 19.60
N THR A 54 18.76 -3.17 19.16
CA THR A 54 19.33 -2.76 17.87
C THR A 54 18.46 -3.27 16.71
N ALA A 55 18.08 -4.56 16.74
CA ALA A 55 17.17 -5.13 15.75
C ALA A 55 15.81 -4.41 15.76
N LEU A 56 15.31 -4.06 16.93
CA LEU A 56 14.05 -3.34 17.08
C LEU A 56 14.10 -1.92 16.51
N VAL A 57 15.10 -1.13 16.87
CA VAL A 57 15.27 0.25 16.39
C VAL A 57 15.47 0.24 14.87
N LYS A 58 16.23 -0.72 14.35
CA LYS A 58 16.38 -0.93 12.89
C LYS A 58 15.04 -1.26 12.24
N LYS A 59 14.24 -2.17 12.82
CA LYS A 59 12.89 -2.49 12.33
C LYS A 59 12.02 -1.24 12.27
N LEU A 60 11.99 -0.42 13.33
CA LEU A 60 11.21 0.83 13.37
C LEU A 60 11.67 1.81 12.28
N ALA A 61 12.98 1.98 12.09
CA ALA A 61 13.53 2.86 11.06
C ALA A 61 13.19 2.41 9.62
N THR A 62 13.05 1.10 9.38
CA THR A 62 12.68 0.55 8.07
C THR A 62 11.17 0.56 7.79
N GLN A 63 10.33 0.85 8.79
CA GLN A 63 8.88 0.91 8.62
C GLN A 63 8.44 2.28 8.12
N SER A 64 7.27 2.33 7.46
CA SER A 64 6.72 3.57 6.89
C SER A 64 5.77 4.34 7.79
N GLY A 65 5.42 3.79 8.96
CA GLY A 65 4.36 4.33 9.82
C GLY A 65 2.94 3.93 9.40
N LEU A 66 2.76 3.10 8.37
CA LEU A 66 1.45 2.51 8.07
C LEU A 66 1.04 1.48 9.13
N ASP A 67 -0.25 1.42 9.44
CA ASP A 67 -0.81 0.50 10.44
C ASP A 67 -0.44 -0.97 10.17
N ILE A 68 -0.02 -1.68 11.23
CA ILE A 68 0.15 -3.14 11.17
C ILE A 68 -1.24 -3.76 11.32
N ILE A 69 -1.92 -3.85 10.20
CA ILE A 69 -3.21 -4.52 10.04
C ILE A 69 -3.14 -5.48 8.86
N ARG A 70 -4.21 -6.26 8.67
CA ARG A 70 -4.27 -7.23 7.58
C ARG A 70 -4.22 -6.52 6.21
N ILE A 71 -3.13 -6.76 5.49
CA ILE A 71 -2.99 -6.36 4.08
C ILE A 71 -3.85 -7.28 3.22
N ARG A 72 -4.76 -6.72 2.42
CA ARG A 72 -5.70 -7.50 1.59
C ARG A 72 -5.05 -8.04 0.31
N LYS A 73 -4.21 -7.24 -0.34
CA LYS A 73 -3.50 -7.59 -1.57
C LYS A 73 -2.03 -7.22 -1.38
N PRO A 74 -1.08 -8.14 -1.60
CA PRO A 74 0.35 -7.86 -1.43
C PRO A 74 0.96 -7.10 -2.62
N PHE A 75 0.12 -6.53 -3.49
CA PHE A 75 0.51 -5.74 -4.65
C PHE A 75 -0.47 -4.59 -4.83
N HIS A 76 0.02 -3.49 -5.39
CA HIS A 76 -0.75 -2.31 -5.74
C HIS A 76 -0.22 -1.77 -7.07
N THR A 77 -1.13 -1.34 -7.95
CA THR A 77 -0.82 -0.64 -9.19
C THR A 77 -1.94 0.34 -9.48
N ASP A 78 -1.59 1.58 -9.81
CA ASP A 78 -2.54 2.58 -10.29
C ASP A 78 -2.94 2.35 -11.75
N SER A 79 -2.14 1.55 -12.48
CA SER A 79 -2.33 1.23 -13.90
C SER A 79 -2.41 -0.28 -14.10
N PRO A 80 -3.58 -0.91 -13.87
CA PRO A 80 -3.72 -2.37 -13.91
C PRO A 80 -3.72 -2.98 -15.31
N SER A 81 -3.97 -2.19 -16.37
CA SER A 81 -3.94 -2.67 -17.76
C SER A 81 -3.15 -1.70 -18.66
N VAL A 82 -2.46 -2.27 -19.65
CA VAL A 82 -1.66 -1.53 -20.64
C VAL A 82 -2.35 -1.44 -22.00
N GLN A 83 -3.08 -2.49 -22.42
CA GLN A 83 -3.69 -2.60 -23.76
C GLN A 83 -5.22 -2.44 -23.75
N GLY A 84 -5.77 -1.92 -22.66
CA GLY A 84 -7.20 -1.82 -22.42
C GLY A 84 -7.69 -2.93 -21.50
N GLN A 85 -8.62 -2.58 -20.60
CA GLN A 85 -9.24 -3.57 -19.73
C GLN A 85 -10.20 -4.43 -20.56
N TRP A 86 -10.21 -5.74 -20.27
CA TRP A 86 -11.17 -6.65 -20.90
C TRP A 86 -12.60 -6.17 -20.62
N HIS A 87 -13.42 -6.19 -21.66
CA HIS A 87 -14.86 -6.00 -21.57
C HIS A 87 -15.56 -7.05 -22.45
N PRO A 88 -16.87 -7.31 -22.25
CA PRO A 88 -17.58 -8.38 -22.97
C PRO A 88 -17.52 -8.33 -24.50
N PHE A 89 -17.16 -7.19 -25.09
CA PHE A 89 -17.07 -6.99 -26.54
C PHE A 89 -15.63 -7.00 -27.09
N THR A 90 -14.59 -7.14 -26.26
CA THR A 90 -13.18 -7.06 -26.69
C THR A 90 -12.85 -8.03 -27.83
N ASN A 91 -13.38 -9.26 -27.75
CA ASN A 91 -13.16 -10.31 -28.75
C ASN A 91 -14.43 -10.64 -29.55
N LYS A 92 -15.33 -9.66 -29.76
CA LYS A 92 -16.54 -9.83 -30.56
C LYS A 92 -16.43 -9.04 -31.87
N PRO A 93 -16.64 -9.66 -33.04
CA PRO A 93 -16.68 -8.93 -34.29
C PRO A 93 -17.92 -8.02 -34.32
N THR A 94 -17.79 -6.86 -34.96
CA THR A 94 -18.90 -5.96 -35.21
C THR A 94 -19.71 -6.44 -36.42
N ALA A 95 -21.04 -6.53 -36.26
CA ALA A 95 -21.93 -6.84 -37.37
C ALA A 95 -21.95 -5.69 -38.38
N ARG A 96 -22.13 -5.99 -39.67
CA ARG A 96 -22.26 -4.97 -40.73
C ARG A 96 -23.43 -4.04 -40.42
N GLY A 97 -23.16 -2.74 -40.34
CA GLY A 97 -24.16 -1.73 -39.97
C GLY A 97 -24.55 -1.72 -38.49
N GLY A 98 -23.82 -2.43 -37.61
CA GLY A 98 -24.06 -2.42 -36.17
C GLY A 98 -25.40 -3.03 -35.74
N LEU A 99 -26.03 -3.84 -36.60
CA LEU A 99 -27.35 -4.40 -36.34
C LEU A 99 -27.35 -5.40 -35.19
N ARG A 100 -28.45 -5.37 -34.44
CA ARG A 100 -28.76 -6.43 -33.48
C ARG A 100 -29.29 -7.68 -34.21
N PRO A 101 -29.23 -8.85 -33.57
CA PRO A 101 -29.86 -10.04 -34.12
C PRO A 101 -31.35 -9.79 -34.44
N ARG A 102 -31.77 -10.13 -35.67
CA ARG A 102 -33.16 -10.01 -36.17
C ARG A 102 -33.67 -8.58 -36.39
N GLU A 103 -32.78 -7.61 -36.51
CA GLU A 103 -33.14 -6.23 -36.87
C GLU A 103 -33.20 -6.06 -38.40
N ALA A 104 -34.32 -5.57 -38.93
CA ALA A 104 -34.49 -5.34 -40.36
C ALA A 104 -33.72 -4.07 -40.81
N GLN A 105 -33.01 -4.16 -41.92
CA GLN A 105 -32.29 -3.03 -42.53
C GLN A 105 -33.19 -2.40 -43.60
N GLY A 106 -33.61 -1.14 -43.39
CA GLY A 106 -34.50 -0.40 -44.31
C GLY A 106 -35.96 -0.32 -43.85
N PRO A 107 -36.80 0.49 -44.53
CA PRO A 107 -38.22 0.60 -44.20
C PRO A 107 -38.93 -0.74 -44.43
N ALA A 108 -39.90 -1.07 -43.56
CA ALA A 108 -40.68 -2.30 -43.65
C ALA A 108 -41.24 -2.51 -45.08
N PRO A 109 -41.29 -3.76 -45.60
CA PRO A 109 -41.94 -4.00 -46.88
C PRO A 109 -43.39 -3.51 -46.75
N ALA A 110 -43.79 -2.58 -47.63
CA ALA A 110 -45.18 -2.14 -47.71
C ALA A 110 -46.02 -3.39 -47.94
N GLN A 111 -46.88 -3.73 -46.97
CA GLN A 111 -47.86 -4.79 -47.13
C GLN A 111 -48.77 -4.35 -48.28
N GLY A 112 -48.54 -4.90 -49.47
CA GLY A 112 -49.46 -4.76 -50.59
C GLY A 112 -50.81 -5.28 -50.14
N GLN A 113 -51.82 -4.42 -50.10
CA GLN A 113 -53.21 -4.79 -49.94
C GLN A 113 -53.56 -5.76 -51.09
N ALA A 114 -53.71 -7.04 -50.76
CA ALA A 114 -54.38 -7.98 -51.64
C ALA A 114 -55.88 -7.70 -51.55
N GLN A 115 -56.48 -7.43 -52.71
CA GLN A 115 -57.90 -7.20 -52.92
C GLN A 115 -58.75 -8.43 -52.60
#